data_AF-A0A1J0A653-F1
#
_entry.id   AF-A0A1J0A653-F1
#
_cell.length_a   1.000
_cell.length_b   1.000
_cell.length_c   1.000
_cell.angle_alpha   90.00
_cell.angle_beta   90.00
_cell.angle_gamma   90.00
#
_symmetry.space_group_name_H-M   'P 1'
#
loop_
_entity.id
_entity.type
_entity.pdbx_description
1 polymer ?
#
loop_
_entity_poly.entity_id
_entity_poly.type
_entity_poly.pdbx_seq_one_letter_code
_entity_poly.pdbx_strand_id
1 'polypeptide(L)'
;MSQNYLIVNQEVLPDVFSKVIEAKKLLNSGDFKNVSEVVNEVGLSRSAFYKYKDHVFVADKTAQIRKTLISFNLTDKKGLLSSVLNRLSELGGNVLTINQNIPSKTLQQSLLRC
;
A
#
# COMPACT_ATOMS: atom_id res chain seq x y z
N MET A 1 -10.18 -17.99 12.60
CA MET A 1 -11.11 -18.07 11.46
C MET A 1 -10.30 -17.83 10.20
N SER A 2 -9.95 -18.90 9.47
CA SER A 2 -9.17 -18.80 8.23
C SER A 2 -10.03 -18.12 7.17
N GLN A 3 -9.74 -16.85 6.89
CA GLN A 3 -10.42 -16.14 5.81
C GLN A 3 -9.83 -16.64 4.49
N ASN A 4 -10.60 -17.44 3.76
CA ASN A 4 -10.19 -17.99 2.47
C ASN A 4 -10.37 -16.91 1.40
N TYR A 5 -9.31 -16.17 1.10
CA TYR A 5 -9.29 -15.21 -0.01
C TYR A 5 -8.82 -15.90 -1.29
N LEU A 6 -9.41 -15.48 -2.42
CA LEU A 6 -8.99 -15.88 -3.76
C LEU A 6 -8.42 -14.66 -4.50
N ILE A 7 -7.29 -14.86 -5.18
CA ILE A 7 -6.78 -13.90 -6.15
C ILE A 7 -7.25 -14.36 -7.52
N VAL A 8 -7.92 -13.46 -8.24
CA VAL A 8 -8.53 -13.74 -9.55
C VAL A 8 -8.17 -12.62 -10.51
N ASN A 9 -8.00 -12.96 -11.79
CA ASN A 9 -7.84 -11.96 -12.84
C ASN A 9 -9.16 -11.19 -13.00
N GLN A 10 -9.09 -9.86 -13.12
CA GLN A 10 -10.28 -9.03 -13.32
C GLN A 10 -11.03 -9.38 -14.61
N GLU A 11 -10.35 -9.86 -15.64
CA GLU A 11 -10.96 -10.20 -16.94
C GLU A 11 -12.01 -11.31 -16.85
N VAL A 12 -11.90 -12.21 -15.87
CA VAL A 12 -12.87 -13.30 -15.67
C VAL A 12 -14.01 -12.92 -14.71
N LEU A 13 -13.94 -11.74 -14.10
CA LEU A 13 -14.94 -11.28 -13.15
C LEU A 13 -16.13 -10.61 -13.84
N PRO A 14 -17.35 -10.79 -13.32
CA PRO A 14 -18.50 -9.99 -13.75
C PRO A 14 -18.27 -8.49 -13.53
N ASP A 15 -18.83 -7.68 -14.43
CA ASP A 15 -18.76 -6.21 -14.41
C ASP A 15 -19.23 -5.59 -13.07
N VAL A 16 -20.14 -6.28 -12.37
CA VAL A 16 -20.68 -5.86 -11.08
C VAL A 16 -19.59 -5.57 -10.04
N PHE A 17 -18.48 -6.31 -10.04
CA PHE A 17 -17.41 -6.11 -9.08
C PHE A 17 -16.60 -4.85 -9.39
N SER A 18 -16.34 -4.58 -10.67
CA SER A 18 -15.71 -3.32 -11.09
C SER A 18 -16.58 -2.11 -10.76
N LYS A 19 -17.90 -2.20 -10.98
CA LYS A 19 -18.86 -1.15 -10.60
C LYS A 19 -18.92 -0.90 -9.09
N VAL A 20 -18.83 -1.96 -8.27
CA VAL A 20 -18.76 -1.82 -6.81
C VAL A 20 -17.50 -1.08 -6.38
N ILE A 21 -16.36 -1.39 -7.01
CA ILE A 21 -15.08 -0.71 -6.75
C ILE A 21 -15.17 0.78 -7.10
N GLU A 22 -15.74 1.09 -8.26
CA GLU A 22 -15.93 2.46 -8.72
C GLU A 22 -16.87 3.25 -7.81
N ALA A 23 -18.00 2.65 -7.43
CA ALA A 23 -18.93 3.25 -6.47
C ALA A 23 -18.24 3.57 -5.13
N LYS A 24 -17.39 2.66 -4.61
CA LYS A 24 -16.61 2.91 -3.38
C LYS A 24 -15.66 4.09 -3.56
N LYS A 25 -15.03 4.21 -4.73
CA LYS A 25 -14.12 5.33 -5.05
C LYS A 25 -14.86 6.68 -5.06
N LEU A 26 -16.02 6.75 -5.71
CA LEU A 26 -16.84 7.97 -5.78
C LEU A 26 -17.43 8.36 -4.41
N LEU A 27 -17.83 7.37 -3.60
CA LEU A 27 -18.26 7.64 -2.22
C LEU A 27 -17.13 8.22 -1.37
N ASN A 28 -15.90 7.79 -1.60
CA ASN A 28 -14.73 8.27 -0.86
C ASN A 28 -14.22 9.63 -1.35
N SER A 29 -14.53 10.07 -2.58
CA SER A 29 -14.13 11.41 -3.05
C SER A 29 -14.93 12.53 -2.40
N GLY A 30 -16.14 12.21 -1.89
CA GLY A 30 -17.02 13.18 -1.24
C GLY A 30 -17.91 13.98 -2.20
N ASP A 31 -17.85 13.71 -3.50
CA ASP A 31 -18.60 14.45 -4.53
C ASP A 31 -20.11 14.12 -4.55
N PHE A 32 -20.53 13.07 -3.85
CA PHE A 32 -21.90 12.57 -3.84
C PHE A 32 -22.50 12.60 -2.43
N LYS A 33 -23.80 12.96 -2.34
CA LYS A 33 -24.47 13.13 -1.05
C LYS A 33 -24.93 11.81 -0.44
N ASN A 34 -25.21 10.80 -1.26
CA ASN A 34 -25.71 9.52 -0.80
C ASN A 34 -25.37 8.36 -1.76
N VAL A 35 -25.49 7.14 -1.23
CA VAL A 35 -25.21 5.90 -1.97
C VAL A 35 -26.14 5.71 -3.18
N SER A 36 -27.38 6.20 -3.12
CA SER A 36 -28.34 6.00 -4.22
C SER A 36 -27.92 6.75 -5.48
N GLU A 37 -27.40 7.97 -5.33
CA GLU A 37 -26.85 8.76 -6.44
C GLU A 37 -25.65 8.05 -7.08
N VAL A 38 -24.71 7.59 -6.26
CA VAL A 38 -23.49 6.92 -6.75
C VAL A 38 -23.79 5.64 -7.51
N VAL A 39 -24.64 4.76 -6.97
CA VAL A 39 -24.92 3.48 -7.63
C VAL A 39 -25.68 3.68 -8.94
N ASN A 40 -26.52 4.71 -9.05
CA ASN A 40 -27.17 5.07 -10.30
C ASN A 40 -26.16 5.56 -11.34
N GLU A 41 -25.21 6.40 -10.93
CA GLU A 41 -24.14 6.93 -11.80
C GLU A 41 -23.30 5.79 -12.42
N VAL A 42 -22.92 4.78 -11.63
CA VAL A 42 -22.13 3.63 -12.12
C VAL A 42 -22.97 2.50 -12.73
N GLY A 43 -24.29 2.67 -12.84
CA GLY A 43 -25.19 1.64 -13.40
C GLY A 43 -25.24 0.35 -12.57
N LEU A 44 -25.32 0.48 -11.25
CA LEU A 44 -25.39 -0.60 -10.26
C LEU A 44 -26.67 -0.49 -9.43
N SER A 45 -27.29 -1.62 -9.07
CA SER A 45 -28.41 -1.59 -8.13
C SER A 45 -27.92 -1.40 -6.68
N ARG A 46 -28.73 -0.75 -5.84
CA ARG A 46 -28.43 -0.64 -4.40
C ARG A 46 -28.22 -2.00 -3.73
N SER A 47 -29.05 -2.99 -4.08
CA SER A 47 -28.94 -4.34 -3.52
C SER A 47 -27.63 -5.03 -3.94
N ALA A 48 -27.19 -4.87 -5.19
CA ALA A 48 -25.91 -5.39 -5.64
C ALA A 48 -24.74 -4.70 -4.92
N PHE A 49 -24.80 -3.38 -4.74
CA PHE A 49 -23.79 -2.66 -3.97
C PHE A 49 -23.68 -3.19 -2.53
N TYR A 50 -24.79 -3.24 -1.79
CA TYR A 50 -24.76 -3.72 -0.40
C TYR A 50 -24.37 -5.19 -0.28
N LYS A 51 -24.68 -6.02 -1.28
CA LYS A 51 -24.27 -7.43 -1.31
C LYS A 51 -22.75 -7.61 -1.42
N TYR A 52 -22.04 -6.69 -2.08
CA TYR A 52 -20.63 -6.88 -2.43
C TYR A 52 -19.66 -5.86 -1.83
N LYS A 53 -20.15 -4.73 -1.27
CA LYS A 53 -19.31 -3.61 -0.81
C LYS A 53 -18.22 -4.01 0.21
N ASP A 54 -18.50 -5.01 1.04
CA ASP A 54 -17.61 -5.49 2.11
C ASP A 54 -16.84 -6.77 1.72
N HIS A 55 -16.96 -7.21 0.47
CA HIS A 55 -16.32 -8.43 -0.05
C HIS A 55 -15.44 -8.17 -1.27
N VAL A 56 -15.64 -7.03 -1.95
CA VAL A 56 -14.86 -6.63 -3.13
C VAL A 56 -13.94 -5.48 -2.76
N PHE A 57 -12.65 -5.72 -2.94
CA PHE A 57 -11.60 -4.77 -2.63
C PHE A 57 -10.60 -4.77 -3.77
N VAL A 58 -10.13 -3.59 -4.13
CA VAL A 58 -8.89 -3.47 -4.90
C VAL A 58 -7.77 -3.68 -3.91
N ALA A 59 -6.89 -4.65 -4.18
CA ALA A 59 -5.61 -4.68 -3.50
C ALA A 59 -4.96 -3.34 -3.77
N ASP A 60 -4.79 -2.54 -2.71
CA ASP A 60 -4.36 -1.16 -2.84
C ASP A 60 -3.13 -1.15 -3.75
N LYS A 61 -3.26 -0.55 -4.94
CA LYS A 61 -2.11 -0.12 -5.70
C LYS A 61 -1.56 1.04 -4.88
N THR A 62 -0.97 0.73 -3.72
CA THR A 62 0.00 1.58 -3.05
C THR A 62 0.84 2.05 -4.21
N ALA A 63 0.74 3.35 -4.50
CA ALA A 63 1.39 3.95 -5.64
C ALA A 63 2.76 3.31 -5.77
N GLN A 64 3.17 2.95 -6.97
CA GLN A 64 4.56 2.59 -7.26
C GLN A 64 5.44 3.82 -6.97
N ILE A 65 5.50 4.25 -5.71
CA ILE A 65 6.62 4.93 -5.11
C ILE A 65 7.73 3.94 -5.36
N ARG A 66 8.62 4.30 -6.29
CA ARG A 66 9.84 3.55 -6.58
C ARG A 66 10.67 3.55 -5.31
N LYS A 67 10.41 2.57 -4.45
CA LYS A 67 11.17 2.34 -3.23
C LYS A 67 12.39 1.52 -3.58
N THR A 68 13.55 1.90 -3.05
CA THR A 68 14.79 1.15 -3.21
C THR A 68 15.21 0.57 -1.86
N LEU A 69 15.56 -0.71 -1.87
CA LEU A 69 16.22 -1.35 -0.74
C LEU A 69 17.73 -1.18 -0.89
N ILE A 70 18.37 -0.52 0.07
CA ILE A 70 19.82 -0.35 0.11
C ILE A 70 20.34 -1.07 1.34
N SER A 71 21.39 -1.88 1.18
CA SER A 71 22.03 -2.61 2.27
C SER A 71 23.49 -2.22 2.39
N PHE A 72 23.95 -1.98 3.62
CA PHE A 72 25.33 -1.66 3.92
C PHE A 72 25.80 -2.45 5.14
N ASN A 73 27.09 -2.81 5.13
CA ASN A 73 27.82 -3.24 6.32
C ASN A 73 28.50 -2.03 6.92
N LEU A 74 28.13 -1.68 8.15
CA LEU A 74 28.71 -0.54 8.86
C LEU A 74 29.59 -1.07 10.00
N THR A 75 30.78 -0.48 10.14
CA THR A 75 31.60 -0.71 11.33
C THR A 75 30.91 -0.08 12.54
N ASP A 76 30.90 -0.79 13.67
CA ASP A 76 30.30 -0.26 14.89
C ASP A 76 31.14 0.90 15.46
N LYS A 77 30.80 2.11 15.02
CA LYS A 77 31.39 3.38 15.43
C LYS A 77 30.27 4.36 15.72
N LYS A 78 30.34 5.00 16.88
CA LYS A 78 29.37 6.02 17.32
C LYS A 78 29.19 7.07 16.22
N GLY A 79 27.95 7.27 15.78
CA GLY A 79 27.57 8.28 14.80
C GLY A 79 27.68 7.87 13.33
N LEU A 80 28.23 6.69 13.00
CA LEU A 80 28.42 6.28 11.59
C LEU A 80 27.09 6.13 10.84
N LEU A 81 26.11 5.44 11.44
CA LEU A 81 24.76 5.34 10.89
C LEU A 81 24.12 6.71 10.68
N SER A 82 24.25 7.62 11.65
CA SER A 82 23.69 8.97 11.56
C SER A 82 24.31 9.75 10.40
N SER A 83 25.61 9.60 10.17
CA SER A 83 26.28 10.20 9.00
C SER A 83 25.72 9.68 7.68
N VAL A 84 25.44 8.37 7.56
CA VAL A 84 24.82 7.77 6.37
C VAL A 84 23.41 8.33 6.14
N LEU A 85 22.59 8.40 7.20
CA LEU A 85 21.23 8.93 7.11
C LEU A 85 21.20 10.40 6.69
N ASN A 86 22.10 11.21 7.27
CA ASN A 86 22.22 12.63 6.91
C ASN A 86 22.61 12.78 5.43
N ARG A 87 23.56 11.98 4.94
CA ARG A 87 23.98 12.02 3.54
C ARG A 87 22.85 11.62 2.58
N LEU A 88 22.02 10.64 2.94
CA LEU A 88 20.84 10.26 2.15
C LEU A 88 19.82 11.40 2.09
N SER A 89 19.60 12.07 3.22
CA SER A 89 18.71 13.23 3.33
C SER A 89 19.20 14.42 2.49
N GLU A 90 20.51 14.72 2.53
CA GLU A 90 21.15 15.76 1.71
C GLU A 90 20.96 15.53 0.20
N LEU A 91 20.87 14.26 -0.22
CA LEU A 91 20.60 13.87 -1.62
C LEU A 91 19.10 13.86 -1.97
N GLY A 92 18.23 14.29 -1.05
CA GLY A 92 16.77 14.30 -1.23
C GLY A 92 16.09 12.94 -1.03
N GLY A 93 16.80 11.95 -0.46
CA GLY A 93 16.24 10.64 -0.15
C GLY A 93 15.41 10.68 1.14
N ASN A 94 14.18 10.17 1.08
CA ASN A 94 13.34 9.98 2.26
C ASN A 94 13.48 8.54 2.78
N VAL A 95 13.84 8.35 4.05
CA VAL A 95 14.01 7.01 4.63
C VAL A 95 12.70 6.57 5.27
N LEU A 96 12.05 5.56 4.69
CA LEU A 96 10.76 5.07 5.17
C LEU A 96 10.92 4.03 6.28
N THR A 97 11.96 3.21 6.21
CA THR A 97 12.20 2.14 7.19
C THR A 97 13.69 1.84 7.32
N ILE A 98 14.14 1.60 8.55
CA ILE A 98 15.49 1.17 8.89
C ILE A 98 15.37 -0.16 9.63
N ASN A 99 16.05 -1.19 9.11
CA ASN A 99 16.19 -2.47 9.79
C ASN A 99 17.67 -2.69 10.14
N GLN A 100 17.96 -2.81 11.44
CA GLN A 100 19.30 -3.06 11.97
C GLN A 100 19.27 -4.32 12.82
N ASN A 101 20.18 -5.24 12.53
CA ASN A 101 20.35 -6.44 13.35
C ASN A 101 21.31 -6.15 14.51
N ILE A 102 20.94 -6.60 15.71
CA ILE A 102 21.81 -6.55 16.91
C ILE A 102 23.01 -7.49 16.67
N PRO A 103 24.25 -7.05 16.93
CA PRO A 103 25.43 -7.78 16.47
C PRO A 103 25.60 -9.14 17.16
N SER A 104 25.74 -10.22 16.38
CA SER A 104 26.11 -11.55 16.88
C SER A 104 27.63 -11.81 16.84
N LYS A 105 28.41 -10.95 16.17
CA LYS A 105 29.87 -10.76 16.26
C LYS A 105 30.29 -9.66 15.27
N THR A 106 30.82 -8.55 15.79
CA THR A 106 31.61 -7.47 15.15
C THR A 106 31.13 -6.80 13.85
N LEU A 107 30.07 -7.26 13.17
CA LEU A 107 29.57 -6.67 11.92
C LEU A 107 28.08 -6.32 12.01
N GLN A 108 27.73 -5.04 11.82
CA GLN A 108 26.34 -4.57 11.73
C GLN A 108 25.91 -4.52 10.26
N GLN A 109 24.87 -5.29 9.93
CA GLN A 109 24.14 -5.18 8.66
C GLN A 109 22.94 -4.25 8.86
N SER A 110 22.90 -3.17 8.08
CA SER A 110 21.75 -2.25 8.03
C SER A 110 21.07 -2.37 6.67
N LEU A 111 19.75 -2.56 6.69
CA LEU A 111 18.87 -2.56 5.51
C LEU A 111 17.99 -1.31 5.58
N LEU A 112 18.16 -0.39 4.65
CA LEU A 112 17.35 0.80 4.50
C LEU A 112 16.38 0.63 3.33
N ARG A 113 15.11 0.99 3.55
CA ARG A 113 14.14 1.19 2.47
C ARG A 113 13.92 2.70 2.31
N CYS A 114 14.34 3.22 1.17
CA CYS A 114 14.09 4.59 0.73
C CYS A 114 12.89 4.60 -0.21
#